data_AF-A0A0W0G8X1-F1
#
_entry.id   AF-A0A0W0G8X1-F1
#
_cell.length_a   1.000
_cell.length_b   1.000
_cell.length_c   1.000
_cell.angle_alpha   90.00
_cell.angle_beta   90.00
_cell.angle_gamma   90.00
#
_symmetry.space_group_name_H-M   'P 1'
#
loop_
_entity.id
_entity.type
_entity.pdbx_description
1 polymer ?
#
loop_
_entity_poly.entity_id
_entity_poly.type
_entity_poly.pdbx_seq_one_letter_code
_entity_poly.pdbx_strand_id
1 'polypeptide(L)'
;MLKEHTVHLITSRVHEANIEEKRPFRPTPVLQDHCLDLDEAQRVDAMRTTTALPIPNPTILPDRLLKTLTPVFIIRHPALVFPSYLRASKIFGATAFDDDAPFYMTLKWQRLLLDFYKTWYSCPEGAKSAGPGREHFPIVIDADKLINDSHGQIDKLCRLLGLDPAPIRFTWEAQDRSGNRAQAAFLTTISNSTGVIKSKGSKLPVLEDEAREWAKEWDVETVQAMKSRTEDAMEDYEYMLKHSI
;
A
#
# COMPACT_ATOMS: atom_id res chain seq x y z
N MET A 1 -8.57 -7.07 9.92
CA MET A 1 -7.48 -6.72 8.99
C MET A 1 -7.83 -5.39 8.35
N LEU A 2 -6.99 -4.36 8.47
CA LEU A 2 -7.19 -3.07 7.82
C LEU A 2 -6.50 -3.12 6.45
N LYS A 3 -7.25 -2.97 5.36
CA LYS A 3 -6.71 -2.82 4.00
C LYS A 3 -7.02 -1.40 3.55
N GLU A 4 -6.01 -0.57 3.44
CA GLU A 4 -6.15 0.83 3.03
C GLU A 4 -5.07 1.26 2.06
N HIS A 5 -5.34 2.30 1.28
CA HIS A 5 -4.31 2.98 0.51
C HIS A 5 -3.53 3.92 1.43
N THR A 6 -2.21 3.81 1.44
CA THR A 6 -1.32 4.60 2.32
C THR A 6 -1.56 6.10 2.20
N VAL A 7 -1.87 6.59 0.99
CA VAL A 7 -2.23 7.99 0.73
C VAL A 7 -3.33 8.53 1.64
N HIS A 8 -4.32 7.70 2.04
CA HIS A 8 -5.42 8.10 2.91
C HIS A 8 -5.05 8.08 4.39
N LEU A 9 -3.95 7.40 4.74
CA LEU A 9 -3.45 7.35 6.11
C LEU A 9 -2.48 8.48 6.39
N ILE A 10 -1.73 8.95 5.40
CA ILE A 10 -0.72 10.01 5.55
C ILE A 10 -1.37 11.36 5.86
N THR A 11 -0.80 12.10 6.81
CA THR A 11 -1.30 13.44 7.20
C THR A 11 -1.11 14.47 6.08
N SER A 12 -1.98 15.48 6.02
CA SER A 12 -1.84 16.60 5.06
C SER A 12 -0.47 17.27 5.14
N ARG A 13 0.06 17.45 6.36
CA ARG A 13 1.40 18.03 6.58
C ARG A 13 2.51 17.22 5.91
N VAL A 14 2.44 15.89 5.98
CA VAL A 14 3.45 15.02 5.35
C VAL A 14 3.31 15.06 3.83
N HIS A 15 2.09 15.09 3.30
CA HIS A 15 1.86 15.29 1.87
C HIS A 15 2.44 16.62 1.37
N GLU A 16 2.11 17.72 2.04
CA GLU A 16 2.58 19.09 1.70
C GLU A 16 4.10 19.22 1.75
N ALA A 17 4.78 18.46 2.62
CA ALA A 17 6.24 18.46 2.71
C ALA A 17 6.93 17.62 1.61
N ASN A 18 6.20 16.77 0.89
CA ASN A 18 6.76 15.80 -0.06
C ASN A 18 6.23 15.96 -1.49
N ILE A 19 5.37 16.95 -1.75
CA ILE A 19 4.80 17.22 -3.07
C ILE A 19 5.10 18.68 -3.41
N GLU A 20 5.64 18.91 -4.61
CA GLU A 20 6.00 20.25 -5.08
C GLU A 20 4.75 21.10 -5.41
N GLU A 21 3.70 20.45 -5.89
CA GLU A 21 2.43 21.05 -6.26
C GLU A 21 1.65 21.51 -5.01
N LYS A 22 1.71 22.82 -4.74
CA LYS A 22 0.98 23.42 -3.62
C LYS A 22 -0.52 23.36 -3.87
N ARG A 23 -1.25 22.93 -2.83
CA ARG A 23 -2.71 22.88 -2.85
C ARG A 23 -3.34 23.80 -1.81
N PRO A 24 -4.62 24.14 -1.95
CA PRO A 24 -5.39 24.74 -0.87
C PRO A 24 -5.36 23.83 0.36
N PHE A 25 -5.01 24.41 1.51
CA PHE A 25 -5.01 23.70 2.79
C PHE A 25 -6.37 23.05 3.03
N ARG A 26 -6.36 21.75 3.34
CA ARG A 26 -7.55 21.02 3.79
C ARG A 26 -7.38 20.67 5.27
N PRO A 27 -8.35 20.99 6.13
CA PRO A 27 -8.30 20.60 7.53
C PRO A 27 -8.05 19.10 7.67
N THR A 28 -7.03 18.72 8.42
CA THR A 28 -6.77 17.31 8.71
C THR A 28 -7.81 16.82 9.72
N PRO A 29 -8.56 15.75 9.41
CA PRO A 29 -9.46 15.16 10.40
C PRO A 29 -8.65 14.66 11.59
N VAL A 30 -9.09 14.98 12.80
CA VAL A 30 -8.48 14.49 14.03
C VAL A 30 -9.18 13.19 14.41
N LEU A 31 -8.48 12.06 14.27
CA LEU A 31 -8.96 10.80 14.86
C LEU A 31 -8.69 10.82 16.36
N GLN A 32 -9.75 10.76 17.15
CA GLN A 32 -9.66 10.59 18.59
C GLN A 32 -9.72 9.10 18.96
N ASP A 33 -8.72 8.63 19.68
CA ASP A 33 -8.73 7.29 20.24
C ASP A 33 -9.56 7.27 21.54
N HIS A 34 -10.71 6.59 21.50
CA HIS A 34 -11.58 6.43 22.67
C HIS A 34 -11.24 5.21 23.53
N CYS A 35 -10.15 4.49 23.21
CA CYS A 35 -9.67 3.31 23.95
C CYS A 35 -10.75 2.26 24.19
N LEU A 36 -11.59 2.00 23.20
CA LEU A 36 -12.76 1.11 23.34
C LEU A 36 -12.40 -0.35 23.64
N ASP A 37 -11.16 -0.74 23.33
CA ASP A 37 -10.56 -2.04 23.62
C ASP A 37 -9.98 -2.15 25.04
N LEU A 38 -9.97 -1.05 25.81
CA LEU A 38 -9.45 -1.00 27.17
C LEU A 38 -10.57 -0.75 28.20
N ASP A 39 -10.50 -1.45 29.32
CA ASP A 39 -11.26 -1.12 30.52
C ASP A 39 -10.72 0.14 31.22
N GLU A 40 -11.41 0.63 32.25
CA GLU A 40 -11.04 1.87 32.94
C GLU A 40 -9.65 1.80 33.59
N ALA A 41 -9.29 0.68 34.20
CA ALA A 41 -7.99 0.51 34.83
C ALA A 41 -6.87 0.50 33.78
N GLN A 42 -7.08 -0.20 32.67
CA GLN A 42 -6.18 -0.25 31.53
C GLN A 42 -6.01 1.12 30.85
N ARG A 43 -7.08 1.94 30.77
CA ARG A 43 -6.99 3.31 30.24
C ARG A 43 -6.11 4.20 31.11
N VAL A 44 -6.28 4.13 32.43
CA VAL A 44 -5.46 4.90 33.38
C VAL A 44 -4.01 4.46 33.30
N ASP A 45 -3.74 3.15 33.18
CA ASP A 45 -2.39 2.63 33.00
C ASP A 45 -1.79 3.08 31.67
N ALA A 46 -2.50 2.91 30.56
CA ALA A 46 -2.05 3.32 29.23
C ALA A 46 -1.72 4.82 29.18
N MET A 47 -2.53 5.68 29.80
CA MET A 47 -2.22 7.12 29.91
C MET A 47 -0.93 7.40 30.69
N ARG A 48 -0.56 6.55 31.66
CA ARG A 48 0.66 6.69 32.46
C ARG A 48 1.89 6.05 31.81
N THR A 49 1.69 5.01 31.00
CA THR A 49 2.77 4.18 30.42
C THR A 49 2.96 4.37 28.92
N THR A 50 2.21 5.27 28.27
CA THR A 50 2.36 5.54 26.83
C THR A 50 3.77 6.08 26.52
N THR A 51 4.62 5.22 25.97
CA THR A 51 5.91 5.62 25.42
C THR A 51 5.73 6.45 24.16
N ALA A 52 6.54 7.47 23.96
CA ALA A 52 6.59 8.20 22.69
C ALA A 52 7.03 7.30 21.53
N LEU A 53 6.61 7.63 20.30
CA LEU A 53 7.16 7.01 19.11
C LEU A 53 8.61 7.47 18.87
N PRO A 54 9.49 6.62 18.33
CA PRO A 54 10.90 6.97 18.11
C PRO A 54 11.09 8.06 17.04
N ILE A 55 10.14 8.20 16.13
CA ILE A 55 10.05 9.28 15.14
C ILE A 55 8.60 9.77 15.05
N PRO A 56 8.36 10.98 14.51
CA PRO A 56 7.01 11.50 14.34
C PRO A 56 6.11 10.56 13.55
N ASN A 57 4.87 10.36 14.02
CA ASN A 57 3.84 9.60 13.33
C ASN A 57 3.50 10.28 11.99
N PRO A 58 3.71 9.63 10.83
CA PRO A 58 3.40 10.23 9.54
C PRO A 58 1.91 10.15 9.18
N THR A 59 1.09 9.48 10.01
CA THR A 59 -0.30 9.13 9.71
C THR A 59 -1.32 9.89 10.56
N ILE A 60 -2.58 9.88 10.12
CA ILE A 60 -3.74 10.36 10.89
C ILE A 60 -4.17 9.36 11.98
N LEU A 61 -3.60 8.16 12.01
CA LEU A 61 -3.99 7.13 12.99
C LEU A 61 -3.40 7.47 14.36
N PRO A 62 -4.14 7.25 15.46
CA PRO A 62 -3.59 7.42 16.80
C PRO A 62 -2.37 6.53 17.04
N ASP A 63 -1.36 7.04 17.73
CA ASP A 63 -0.11 6.32 18.02
C ASP A 63 -0.36 4.95 18.66
N ARG A 64 -1.35 4.86 19.58
CA ARG A 64 -1.70 3.61 20.26
C ARG A 64 -2.18 2.55 19.27
N LEU A 65 -3.01 2.93 18.30
CA LEU A 65 -3.44 2.03 17.23
C LEU A 65 -2.24 1.63 16.37
N LEU A 66 -1.45 2.61 15.91
CA LEU A 66 -0.32 2.38 15.01
C LEU A 66 0.69 1.36 15.58
N LYS A 67 0.96 1.41 16.89
CA LYS A 67 1.85 0.47 17.60
C LYS A 67 1.36 -0.97 17.65
N THR A 68 0.05 -1.20 17.46
CA THR A 68 -0.54 -2.55 17.50
C THR A 68 -0.64 -3.21 16.13
N LEU A 69 -0.45 -2.44 15.05
CA LEU A 69 -0.56 -2.96 13.69
C LEU A 69 0.67 -3.79 13.32
N THR A 70 0.44 -4.83 12.54
CA THR A 70 1.47 -5.59 11.82
C THR A 70 1.36 -5.23 10.33
N PRO A 71 2.22 -4.35 9.81
CA PRO A 71 2.13 -3.86 8.45
C PRO A 71 2.63 -4.89 7.43
N VAL A 72 1.84 -5.08 6.37
CA VAL A 72 2.21 -5.83 5.17
C VAL A 72 2.01 -4.92 3.97
N PHE A 73 3.11 -4.60 3.27
CA PHE A 73 3.10 -3.76 2.08
C PHE A 73 3.12 -4.65 0.84
N ILE A 74 2.17 -4.45 -0.07
CA ILE A 74 2.21 -5.08 -1.40
C ILE A 74 2.62 -3.98 -2.39
N ILE A 75 3.75 -4.17 -3.04
CA ILE A 75 4.28 -3.25 -4.05
C ILE A 75 4.19 -3.88 -5.43
N ARG A 76 4.10 -3.05 -6.47
CA ARG A 76 4.10 -3.49 -7.87
C ARG A 76 4.82 -2.45 -8.70
N HIS A 77 5.48 -2.89 -9.77
CA HIS A 77 6.23 -2.00 -10.66
C HIS A 77 5.35 -0.82 -11.13
N PRO A 78 5.80 0.45 -11.01
CA PRO A 78 4.98 1.63 -11.32
C PRO A 78 4.41 1.62 -12.74
N ALA A 79 5.20 1.19 -13.73
CA ALA A 79 4.78 0.99 -15.12
C ALA A 79 3.51 0.11 -15.27
N LEU A 80 3.25 -0.81 -14.34
CA LEU A 80 2.06 -1.66 -14.36
C LEU A 80 0.91 -1.10 -13.51
N VAL A 81 1.24 -0.34 -12.46
CA VAL A 81 0.26 0.24 -11.53
C VAL A 81 -0.43 1.45 -12.14
N PHE A 82 0.33 2.35 -12.76
CA PHE A 82 -0.18 3.65 -13.20
C PHE A 82 -1.20 3.55 -14.35
N PRO A 83 -0.99 2.73 -15.40
CA PRO A 83 -2.03 2.47 -16.39
C PRO A 83 -3.26 1.78 -15.80
N SER A 84 -3.08 0.93 -14.77
CA SER A 84 -4.20 0.30 -14.07
C SER A 84 -5.01 1.33 -13.27
N TYR A 85 -4.33 2.26 -12.59
CA TYR A 85 -4.96 3.35 -11.87
C TYR A 85 -5.76 4.25 -12.82
N LEU A 86 -5.16 4.72 -13.93
CA LEU A 86 -5.87 5.59 -14.87
C LEU A 86 -7.10 4.92 -15.49
N ARG A 87 -7.01 3.64 -15.87
CA ARG A 87 -8.19 2.90 -16.36
C ARG A 87 -9.29 2.81 -15.32
N ALA A 88 -8.94 2.53 -14.06
CA ALA A 88 -9.91 2.42 -12.97
C ALA A 88 -10.48 3.78 -12.53
N SER A 89 -9.71 4.87 -12.69
CA SER A 89 -10.14 6.21 -12.28
C SER A 89 -10.88 6.97 -13.39
N LYS A 90 -10.77 6.51 -14.65
CA LYS A 90 -11.49 7.08 -15.81
C LYS A 90 -13.01 7.17 -15.61
N ILE A 91 -13.61 6.24 -14.86
CA ILE A 91 -15.05 6.27 -14.53
C ILE A 91 -15.46 7.49 -13.68
N PHE A 92 -14.50 8.13 -13.00
CA PHE A 92 -14.70 9.37 -12.25
C PHE A 92 -14.29 10.62 -13.06
N GLY A 93 -13.95 10.45 -14.33
CA GLY A 93 -13.42 11.52 -15.18
C GLY A 93 -11.95 11.84 -14.93
N ALA A 94 -11.24 11.01 -14.16
CA ALA A 94 -9.88 11.31 -13.76
C ALA A 94 -8.86 11.14 -14.89
N THR A 95 -7.82 11.97 -14.89
CA THR A 95 -6.72 12.00 -15.86
C THR A 95 -5.35 11.93 -15.19
N ALA A 96 -4.28 11.76 -15.99
CA ALA A 96 -2.90 11.81 -15.49
C ALA A 96 -2.45 13.21 -15.04
N PHE A 97 -3.27 14.24 -15.33
CA PHE A 97 -3.01 15.65 -15.06
C PHE A 97 -3.87 16.22 -13.93
N ASP A 98 -4.72 15.40 -13.32
CA ASP A 98 -5.49 15.85 -12.17
C ASP A 98 -4.57 16.19 -11.02
N ASP A 99 -4.97 17.16 -10.20
CA ASP A 99 -4.23 17.55 -9.00
C ASP A 99 -3.88 16.33 -8.14
N ASP A 100 -4.75 15.31 -8.10
CA ASP A 100 -4.62 14.05 -7.36
C ASP A 100 -3.59 13.06 -7.91
N ALA A 101 -3.16 13.19 -9.15
CA ALA A 101 -2.20 12.26 -9.75
C ALA A 101 -0.89 12.08 -8.95
N PRO A 102 -0.21 13.12 -8.43
CA PRO A 102 1.02 12.96 -7.62
C PRO A 102 0.82 12.16 -6.33
N PHE A 103 -0.40 12.09 -5.81
CA PHE A 103 -0.70 11.38 -4.57
C PHE A 103 -0.93 9.89 -4.79
N TYR A 104 -1.53 9.52 -5.92
CA TYR A 104 -1.84 8.12 -6.25
C TYR A 104 -0.79 7.46 -7.15
N MET A 105 -0.06 8.26 -7.94
CA MET A 105 0.96 7.78 -8.88
C MET A 105 2.36 7.91 -8.28
N THR A 106 2.54 7.37 -7.07
CA THR A 106 3.83 7.34 -6.34
C THR A 106 3.87 6.16 -5.36
N LEU A 107 5.07 5.76 -4.93
CA LEU A 107 5.27 4.83 -3.81
C LEU A 107 5.81 5.52 -2.55
N LYS A 108 5.93 6.85 -2.57
CA LYS A 108 6.50 7.65 -1.48
C LYS A 108 5.85 7.37 -0.13
N TRP A 109 4.51 7.27 -0.11
CA TRP A 109 3.74 7.06 1.12
C TRP A 109 4.01 5.69 1.74
N GLN A 110 4.13 4.67 0.90
CA GLN A 110 4.47 3.31 1.30
C GLN A 110 5.89 3.27 1.85
N ARG A 111 6.86 3.92 1.20
CA ARG A 111 8.24 4.03 1.68
C ARG A 111 8.33 4.74 3.03
N LEU A 112 7.68 5.89 3.19
CA LEU A 112 7.70 6.63 4.46
C LEU A 112 7.11 5.80 5.60
N LEU A 113 6.01 5.10 5.35
CA LEU A 113 5.40 4.25 6.37
C LEU A 113 6.24 2.99 6.65
N LEU A 114 6.90 2.43 5.63
CA LEU A 114 7.89 1.35 5.78
C LEU A 114 9.05 1.80 6.68
N ASP A 115 9.64 2.97 6.43
CA ASP A 115 10.76 3.51 7.21
C ASP A 115 10.34 3.82 8.66
N PHE A 116 9.11 4.33 8.84
CA PHE A 116 8.52 4.49 10.15
C PHE A 116 8.46 3.18 10.93
N TYR A 117 7.89 2.12 10.34
CA TYR A 117 7.77 0.84 11.03
C TYR A 117 9.11 0.15 11.24
N LYS A 118 10.07 0.27 10.32
CA LYS A 118 11.44 -0.20 10.53
C LYS A 118 12.06 0.47 11.75
N THR A 119 11.85 1.77 11.92
CA THR A 119 12.34 2.51 13.08
C THR A 119 11.62 2.10 14.36
N TRP A 120 10.30 1.94 14.31
CA TRP A 120 9.50 1.41 15.43
C TRP A 120 10.02 0.05 15.90
N TYR A 121 10.15 -0.93 15.01
CA TYR A 121 10.59 -2.28 15.38
C TYR A 121 12.06 -2.36 15.78
N SER A 122 12.87 -1.34 15.48
CA SER A 122 14.26 -1.24 15.95
C SER A 122 14.37 -0.74 17.39
N CYS A 123 13.32 -0.15 17.97
CA CYS A 123 13.33 0.29 19.37
C CYS A 123 12.86 -0.84 20.32
N PRO A 124 13.23 -0.81 21.62
CA PRO A 124 12.88 -1.87 22.57
C PRO A 124 11.37 -2.14 22.69
N GLU A 125 10.53 -1.09 22.74
CA GLU A 125 9.08 -1.28 22.81
C GLU A 125 8.50 -1.88 21.53
N GLY A 126 8.97 -1.41 20.37
CA GLY A 126 8.51 -1.94 19.09
C GLY A 126 8.94 -3.38 18.88
N ALA A 127 10.19 -3.73 19.19
CA ALA A 127 10.66 -5.12 19.18
C ALA A 127 9.81 -6.01 20.09
N LYS A 128 9.47 -5.54 21.30
CA LYS A 128 8.54 -6.24 22.20
C LYS A 128 7.14 -6.38 21.59
N SER A 129 6.64 -5.34 20.91
CA SER A 129 5.31 -5.35 20.26
C SER A 129 5.22 -6.33 19.09
N ALA A 130 6.32 -6.52 18.33
CA ALA A 130 6.37 -7.48 17.25
C ALA A 130 6.16 -8.91 17.75
N GLY A 131 6.69 -9.21 18.94
CA GLY A 131 6.71 -10.55 19.53
C GLY A 131 7.94 -11.35 19.11
N PRO A 132 8.14 -12.54 19.70
CA PRO A 132 9.31 -13.38 19.43
C PRO A 132 9.33 -13.87 17.96
N GLY A 133 10.52 -13.92 17.35
CA GLY A 133 10.72 -14.45 15.99
C GLY A 133 10.17 -13.55 14.87
N ARG A 134 9.97 -12.27 15.16
CA ARG A 134 9.37 -11.28 14.26
C ARG A 134 10.35 -10.18 13.85
N GLU A 135 11.64 -10.53 13.73
CA GLU A 135 12.73 -9.62 13.33
C GLU A 135 12.59 -9.13 11.88
N HIS A 136 11.71 -9.75 11.09
CA HIS A 136 11.47 -9.44 9.68
C HIS A 136 10.37 -8.40 9.43
N PHE A 137 9.84 -7.77 10.49
CA PHE A 137 8.83 -6.73 10.33
C PHE A 137 9.46 -5.35 10.05
N PRO A 138 8.79 -4.50 9.24
CA PRO A 138 7.55 -4.75 8.50
C PRO A 138 7.74 -5.64 7.26
N ILE A 139 6.68 -6.30 6.78
CA ILE A 139 6.77 -7.22 5.62
C ILE A 139 6.52 -6.45 4.32
N VAL A 140 7.35 -6.68 3.30
CA VAL A 140 7.11 -6.20 1.93
C VAL A 140 6.95 -7.39 0.98
N ILE A 141 5.96 -7.35 0.10
CA ILE A 141 5.66 -8.37 -0.90
C ILE A 141 5.69 -7.72 -2.28
N ASP A 142 6.48 -8.29 -3.19
CA ASP A 142 6.41 -7.95 -4.60
C ASP A 142 5.22 -8.65 -5.26
N ALA A 143 4.29 -7.87 -5.82
CA ALA A 143 3.08 -8.38 -6.44
C ALA A 143 3.37 -9.29 -7.65
N ASP A 144 4.46 -9.07 -8.39
CA ASP A 144 4.78 -9.97 -9.52
C ASP A 144 5.21 -11.35 -9.02
N LYS A 145 6.09 -11.40 -8.02
CA LYS A 145 6.42 -12.66 -7.32
C LYS A 145 5.19 -13.31 -6.70
N LEU A 146 4.32 -12.54 -6.04
CA LEU A 146 3.09 -13.06 -5.43
C LEU A 146 2.15 -13.69 -6.46
N ILE A 147 2.02 -13.08 -7.62
CA ILE A 147 1.18 -13.63 -8.68
C ILE A 147 1.84 -14.87 -9.29
N ASN A 148 3.14 -14.85 -9.55
CA ASN A 148 3.84 -15.95 -10.24
C ASN A 148 4.11 -17.15 -9.33
N ASP A 149 4.48 -16.94 -8.08
CA ASP A 149 4.67 -17.95 -7.03
C ASP A 149 3.71 -17.73 -5.84
N SER A 150 2.40 -17.81 -6.12
CA SER A 150 1.37 -17.52 -5.11
C SER A 150 1.42 -18.47 -3.91
N HIS A 151 1.71 -19.75 -4.13
CA HIS A 151 1.80 -20.71 -3.04
C HIS A 151 3.02 -20.42 -2.15
N GLY A 152 4.21 -20.23 -2.73
CA GLY A 152 5.42 -19.98 -1.96
C GLY A 152 5.38 -18.64 -1.20
N GLN A 153 4.91 -17.58 -1.86
CA GLN A 153 4.81 -16.26 -1.24
C GLN A 153 3.79 -16.21 -0.11
N ILE A 154 2.63 -16.86 -0.27
CA ILE A 154 1.61 -16.92 0.78
C ILE A 154 2.04 -17.82 1.94
N ASP A 155 2.64 -18.99 1.68
CA ASP A 155 3.18 -19.86 2.73
C ASP A 155 4.24 -19.13 3.56
N LYS A 156 5.15 -18.40 2.89
CA LYS A 156 6.14 -17.55 3.56
C LYS A 156 5.49 -16.45 4.40
N LEU A 157 4.48 -15.76 3.87
CA LEU A 157 3.72 -14.74 4.62
C LEU A 157 3.04 -15.34 5.86
N CYS A 158 2.38 -16.48 5.72
CA CYS A 158 1.73 -17.19 6.82
C CYS A 158 2.71 -17.52 7.94
N ARG A 159 3.88 -18.08 7.59
CA ARG A 159 4.93 -18.39 8.58
C ARG A 159 5.42 -17.14 9.31
N LEU A 160 5.68 -16.05 8.59
CA LEU A 160 6.12 -14.78 9.18
C LEU A 160 5.09 -14.15 10.13
N LEU A 161 3.81 -14.35 9.84
CA LEU A 161 2.71 -13.85 10.68
C LEU A 161 2.31 -14.81 11.80
N GLY A 162 2.76 -16.08 11.76
CA GLY A 162 2.30 -17.14 12.65
C GLY A 162 0.87 -17.59 12.36
N LEU A 163 0.46 -17.58 11.09
CA LEU A 163 -0.86 -17.98 10.61
C LEU A 163 -0.82 -19.37 9.98
N ASP A 164 -1.91 -20.13 10.12
CA ASP A 164 -2.11 -21.41 9.44
C ASP A 164 -2.42 -21.18 7.95
N PRO A 165 -1.62 -21.73 7.01
CA PRO A 165 -1.91 -21.61 5.58
C PRO A 165 -3.04 -22.53 5.09
N ALA A 166 -3.45 -23.54 5.86
CA ALA A 166 -4.42 -24.55 5.42
C ALA A 166 -5.78 -23.99 4.93
N PRO A 167 -6.36 -22.93 5.53
CA PRO A 167 -7.62 -22.37 5.05
C PRO A 167 -7.52 -21.55 3.75
N ILE A 168 -6.31 -21.28 3.25
CA ILE A 168 -6.12 -20.38 2.11
C ILE A 168 -6.51 -21.07 0.81
N ARG A 169 -7.26 -20.34 -0.02
CA ARG A 169 -7.75 -20.80 -1.32
C ARG A 169 -7.09 -20.01 -2.46
N PHE A 170 -6.67 -20.73 -3.49
CA PHE A 170 -6.12 -20.16 -4.73
C PHE A 170 -7.08 -20.27 -5.91
N THR A 171 -8.24 -20.88 -5.68
CA THR A 171 -9.34 -21.02 -6.62
C THR A 171 -10.65 -20.61 -5.95
N TRP A 172 -11.57 -20.10 -6.74
CA TRP A 172 -12.88 -19.62 -6.30
C TRP A 172 -13.87 -19.67 -7.45
N GLU A 173 -15.15 -19.47 -7.15
CA GLU A 173 -16.17 -19.31 -8.19
C GLU A 173 -16.22 -17.87 -8.67
N ALA A 174 -16.36 -17.71 -9.99
CA ALA A 174 -16.64 -16.42 -10.59
C ALA A 174 -18.00 -15.94 -10.08
N GLN A 175 -18.05 -14.70 -9.59
CA GLN A 175 -19.23 -14.10 -9.02
C GLN A 175 -19.15 -12.60 -9.25
N ASP A 176 -20.24 -12.01 -9.78
CA ASP A 176 -20.33 -10.56 -9.87
C ASP A 176 -20.40 -9.96 -8.46
N ARG A 177 -19.31 -9.28 -8.09
CA ARG A 177 -19.17 -8.57 -6.81
C ARG A 177 -19.39 -7.07 -6.96
N SER A 178 -19.78 -6.59 -8.14
CA SER A 178 -19.96 -5.16 -8.40
C SER A 178 -21.36 -4.70 -7.97
N GLY A 179 -21.43 -3.97 -6.85
CA GLY A 179 -22.66 -3.31 -6.41
C GLY A 179 -22.91 -1.97 -7.10
N ASN A 180 -21.90 -1.40 -7.78
CA ASN A 180 -22.00 -0.18 -8.57
C ASN A 180 -20.86 -0.07 -9.60
N ARG A 181 -20.93 0.96 -10.46
CA ARG A 181 -19.91 1.22 -11.51
C ARG A 181 -18.50 1.42 -10.95
N ALA A 182 -18.38 2.04 -9.78
CA ALA A 182 -17.09 2.23 -9.11
C ALA A 182 -16.47 0.89 -8.71
N GLN A 183 -17.24 0.02 -8.07
CA GLN A 183 -16.82 -1.32 -7.69
C GLN A 183 -16.52 -2.18 -8.93
N ALA A 184 -17.29 -2.04 -10.00
CA ALA A 184 -17.01 -2.74 -11.26
C ALA A 184 -15.61 -2.40 -11.80
N ALA A 185 -15.23 -1.12 -11.81
CA ALA A 185 -13.92 -0.69 -12.32
C ALA A 185 -12.73 -1.36 -11.61
N PHE A 186 -12.85 -1.68 -10.31
CA PHE A 186 -11.79 -2.32 -9.54
C PHE A 186 -11.94 -3.84 -9.39
N LEU A 187 -13.17 -4.38 -9.43
CA LEU A 187 -13.45 -5.77 -9.10
C LEU A 187 -13.74 -6.67 -10.30
N THR A 188 -13.86 -6.12 -11.51
CA THR A 188 -14.20 -6.92 -12.72
C THR A 188 -13.28 -8.12 -12.89
N THR A 189 -11.96 -7.94 -12.74
CA THR A 189 -10.99 -9.04 -12.90
C THR A 189 -11.23 -10.17 -11.90
N ILE A 190 -11.43 -9.85 -10.61
CA ILE A 190 -11.66 -10.88 -9.59
C ILE A 190 -13.03 -11.54 -9.78
N SER A 191 -14.06 -10.76 -10.12
CA SER A 191 -15.43 -11.24 -10.34
C SER A 191 -15.53 -12.25 -11.48
N ASN A 192 -14.72 -12.09 -12.53
CA ASN A 192 -14.73 -12.94 -13.72
C ASN A 192 -13.68 -14.06 -13.70
N SER A 193 -12.94 -14.19 -12.60
CA SER A 193 -11.86 -15.19 -12.47
C SER A 193 -12.30 -16.35 -11.59
N THR A 194 -11.65 -17.51 -11.78
CA THR A 194 -11.84 -18.70 -10.94
C THR A 194 -10.60 -19.08 -10.14
N GLY A 195 -9.58 -18.21 -10.15
CA GLY A 195 -8.31 -18.41 -9.47
C GLY A 195 -7.29 -17.33 -9.80
N VAL A 196 -6.08 -17.48 -9.28
CA VAL A 196 -5.01 -16.49 -9.47
C VAL A 196 -4.57 -16.44 -10.94
N ILE A 197 -4.74 -15.26 -11.55
CA ILE A 197 -4.33 -15.01 -12.94
C ILE A 197 -2.83 -14.66 -12.96
N LYS A 198 -2.02 -15.54 -13.55
CA LYS A 198 -0.57 -15.35 -13.70
C LYS A 198 -0.23 -14.17 -14.61
N SER A 199 0.87 -13.46 -14.33
CA SER A 199 1.33 -12.38 -15.21
C SER A 199 1.93 -12.96 -16.50
N LYS A 200 1.79 -12.21 -17.60
CA LYS A 200 2.35 -12.63 -18.91
C LYS A 200 3.84 -12.30 -18.92
N GLY A 201 4.65 -13.23 -18.41
CA GLY A 201 6.11 -13.14 -18.43
C GLY A 201 6.69 -12.70 -17.09
N SER A 202 7.79 -13.35 -16.70
CA SER A 202 8.51 -13.10 -15.44
C SER A 202 9.58 -12.01 -15.54
N LYS A 203 9.55 -11.21 -16.62
CA LYS A 203 10.57 -10.19 -16.87
C LYS A 203 10.04 -8.85 -16.38
N LEU A 204 10.93 -8.08 -15.76
CA LEU A 204 10.63 -6.70 -15.40
C LEU A 204 10.22 -5.92 -16.67
N PRO A 205 9.18 -5.08 -16.58
CA PRO A 205 8.74 -4.29 -17.71
C PRO A 205 9.84 -3.32 -18.13
N VAL A 206 10.07 -3.22 -19.44
CA VAL A 206 10.95 -2.20 -20.01
C VAL A 206 10.07 -0.98 -20.28
N LEU A 207 10.38 0.16 -19.64
CA LEU A 207 9.52 1.34 -19.68
C LEU A 207 9.19 1.80 -21.11
N GLU A 208 10.17 1.76 -22.03
CA GLU A 208 9.93 2.14 -23.43
C GLU A 208 9.00 1.16 -24.17
N ASP A 209 9.06 -0.14 -23.83
CA ASP A 209 8.16 -1.12 -24.41
C ASP A 209 6.74 -0.91 -23.90
N GLU A 210 6.59 -0.68 -22.59
CA GLU A 210 5.31 -0.36 -21.97
C GLU A 210 4.72 0.95 -22.52
N ALA A 211 5.53 1.99 -22.68
CA ALA A 211 5.08 3.27 -23.25
C ALA A 211 4.53 3.12 -24.67
N ARG A 212 5.12 2.25 -25.50
CA ARG A 212 4.59 1.94 -26.83
C ARG A 212 3.24 1.23 -26.77
N GLU A 213 3.03 0.38 -25.78
CA GLU A 213 1.73 -0.23 -25.55
C GLU A 213 0.71 0.79 -25.04
N TRP A 214 1.10 1.68 -24.12
CA TRP A 214 0.23 2.75 -23.62
C TRP A 214 -0.23 3.70 -24.72
N ALA A 215 0.62 3.97 -25.72
CA ALA A 215 0.28 4.83 -26.87
C ALA A 215 -0.86 4.27 -27.76
N LYS A 216 -1.27 3.01 -27.56
CA LYS A 216 -2.47 2.45 -28.21
C LYS A 216 -3.77 2.87 -27.52
N GLU A 217 -3.69 3.28 -26.25
CA GLU A 217 -4.85 3.59 -25.40
C GLU A 217 -4.95 5.07 -25.05
N TRP A 218 -3.82 5.79 -25.01
CA TRP A 218 -3.73 7.18 -24.57
C TRP A 218 -3.00 8.09 -25.56
N ASP A 219 -3.26 9.39 -25.47
CA ASP A 219 -2.55 10.42 -26.23
C ASP A 219 -1.09 10.58 -25.78
N VAL A 220 -0.31 11.31 -26.60
CA VAL A 220 1.14 11.46 -26.42
C VAL A 220 1.46 12.11 -25.09
N GLU A 221 0.70 13.13 -24.71
CA GLU A 221 0.86 13.89 -23.47
C GLU A 221 0.63 12.98 -22.25
N THR A 222 -0.45 12.18 -22.25
CA THR A 222 -0.74 11.26 -21.14
C THR A 222 0.32 10.16 -21.04
N VAL A 223 0.79 9.63 -22.17
CA VAL A 223 1.89 8.64 -22.18
C VAL A 223 3.15 9.25 -21.59
N GLN A 224 3.52 10.47 -21.99
CA GLN A 224 4.69 11.15 -21.46
C GLN A 224 4.57 11.43 -19.95
N ALA A 225 3.39 11.84 -19.47
CA ALA A 225 3.12 12.02 -18.05
C ALA A 225 3.26 10.70 -17.27
N MET A 226 2.74 9.58 -17.80
CA MET A 226 2.91 8.26 -17.19
C MET A 226 4.38 7.81 -17.15
N LYS A 227 5.16 8.10 -18.19
CA LYS A 227 6.60 7.81 -18.24
C LYS A 227 7.34 8.56 -17.13
N SER A 228 7.18 9.89 -17.08
CA SER A 228 7.83 10.73 -16.06
C SER A 228 7.48 10.25 -14.65
N ARG A 229 6.19 10.05 -14.35
CA ARG A 229 5.78 9.58 -13.02
C ARG A 229 6.34 8.20 -12.70
N THR A 230 6.41 7.31 -13.70
CA THR A 230 7.01 5.98 -13.53
C THR A 230 8.47 6.10 -13.12
N GLU A 231 9.25 6.92 -13.82
CA GLU A 231 10.65 7.21 -13.52
C GLU A 231 10.81 7.78 -12.11
N ASP A 232 9.99 8.77 -11.74
CA ASP A 232 10.01 9.39 -10.40
C ASP A 232 9.71 8.38 -9.28
N ALA A 233 8.81 7.42 -9.54
CA ALA A 233 8.43 6.40 -8.57
C ALA A 233 9.42 5.22 -8.48
N MET A 234 10.38 5.10 -9.41
CA MET A 234 11.31 3.96 -9.45
C MET A 234 12.22 3.91 -8.23
N GLU A 235 12.71 5.04 -7.72
CA GLU A 235 13.60 5.05 -6.56
C GLU A 235 12.92 4.42 -5.34
N ASP A 236 11.67 4.82 -5.06
CA ASP A 236 10.88 4.29 -3.97
C ASP A 236 10.54 2.81 -4.19
N TYR A 237 10.18 2.43 -5.42
CA TYR A 237 9.90 1.03 -5.78
C TYR A 237 11.12 0.13 -5.56
N GLU A 238 12.28 0.49 -6.10
CA GLU A 238 13.52 -0.30 -5.97
C GLU A 238 14.00 -0.38 -4.52
N TYR A 239 13.84 0.70 -3.75
CA TYR A 239 14.12 0.68 -2.32
C TYR A 239 13.25 -0.35 -1.60
N MET A 240 11.93 -0.32 -1.81
CA MET A 240 11.01 -1.26 -1.19
C MET A 240 11.24 -2.69 -1.69
N LEU A 241 11.57 -2.87 -2.97
CA LEU A 241 11.81 -4.17 -3.59
C LEU A 241 12.99 -4.91 -2.92
N LYS A 242 14.03 -4.20 -2.51
CA LYS A 242 15.17 -4.76 -1.75
C LYS A 242 14.75 -5.38 -0.41
N HIS A 243 13.61 -4.97 0.13
CA HIS A 243 13.03 -5.49 1.36
C HIS A 243 11.95 -6.56 1.12
N SER A 244 11.64 -6.87 -0.15
CA SER A 244 10.59 -7.84 -0.49
C SER A 244 11.00 -9.28 -0.19
N ILE A 245 10.03 -10.07 0.24
CA ILE A 245 10.20 -11.52 0.46
C ILE A 245 10.12 -12.36 -0.83
#